data_AF-A0A1J5S6K9-F1
#
_entry.id   AF-A0A1J5S6K9-F1
#
_cell.length_a   1.000
_cell.length_b   1.000
_cell.length_c   1.000
_cell.angle_alpha   90.00
_cell.angle_beta   90.00
_cell.angle_gamma   90.00
#
_symmetry.space_group_name_H-M   'P 1'
#
loop_
_entity.id
_entity.type
_entity.pdbx_description
1 polymer ?
#
loop_
_entity_poly.entity_id
_entity_poly.type
_entity_poly.pdbx_seq_one_letter_code
_entity_poly.pdbx_strand_id
1 'polypeptide(L)' 'MQKNHIRIVAGDKVSLELSPYDLSKGRITFRHIEGRGPVVPQQKRRY' A
#
# COMPACT_ATOMS: atom_id res chain seq x y z
N MET A 1 -4.06 7.34 -4.23
CA MET A 1 -4.52 7.75 -2.89
C MET A 1 -5.99 8.18 -2.90
N GLN A 2 -6.39 9.24 -3.62
CA GLN A 2 -7.79 9.70 -3.67
C GLN A 2 -8.78 8.65 -4.23
N LYS A 3 -8.46 7.99 -5.37
CA LYS A 3 -9.32 6.93 -5.94
C LYS A 3 -9.52 5.71 -5.03
N ASN A 4 -8.57 5.43 -4.14
CA ASN A 4 -8.60 4.26 -3.28
C ASN A 4 -8.95 4.62 -1.82
N HIS A 5 -9.24 5.90 -1.55
CA HIS A 5 -9.58 6.47 -0.24
C HIS A 5 -8.77 5.88 0.94
N ILE A 6 -7.45 5.78 0.77
CA ILE A 6 -6.57 5.19 1.78
C ILE A 6 -6.39 6.20 2.91
N ARG A 7 -6.93 5.88 4.10
CA ARG A 7 -6.67 6.61 5.34
C ARG A 7 -5.37 6.11 5.97
N ILE A 8 -4.56 7.05 6.45
CA ILE A 8 -3.26 6.78 7.07
C ILE A 8 -3.34 7.22 8.53
N VAL A 9 -2.92 6.33 9.43
CA VAL A 9 -2.87 6.55 10.88
C VAL A 9 -1.43 6.39 11.34
N ALA A 10 -1.06 7.07 12.43
CA ALA A 10 0.27 6.93 13.02
C ALA A 10 0.53 5.46 13.41
N GLY A 11 1.70 4.95 13.06
CA GLY A 11 2.09 3.54 13.28
C GLY A 11 1.87 2.61 12.07
N ASP A 12 1.25 3.09 10.99
CA ASP A 12 1.08 2.30 9.78
C ASP A 12 2.41 2.06 9.04
N LYS A 13 2.62 0.83 8.59
CA LYS A 13 3.69 0.51 7.64
C LYS A 13 3.28 0.96 6.24
N VAL A 14 4.07 1.86 5.66
CA VAL A 14 3.80 2.46 4.35
C VAL A 14 5.03 2.40 3.44
N SER A 15 4.79 2.27 2.14
CA SER A 15 5.82 2.45 1.13
C SER A 15 5.80 3.89 0.61
N LEU A 16 6.99 4.49 0.60
CA LEU A 16 7.23 5.89 0.27
C LEU A 16 8.10 5.99 -0.98
N GLU A 17 7.81 6.98 -1.82
CA GLU A 17 8.68 7.43 -2.90
C GLU A 17 9.22 8.81 -2.52
N LEU A 18 10.53 8.94 -2.37
CA LEU A 18 11.17 10.18 -1.92
C LEU A 18 11.28 11.19 -3.06
N SER A 19 11.20 12.47 -2.73
CA SER A 19 11.52 13.53 -3.68
C SER A 19 13.03 13.51 -3.99
N PRO A 20 13.44 13.65 -5.26
CA PRO A 20 14.86 13.68 -5.63
C PRO A 20 15.59 14.93 -5.11
N TYR A 21 14.84 15.96 -4.70
CA TYR A 21 15.40 17.23 -4.24
C TYR A 21 15.45 17.37 -2.72
N ASP A 22 14.66 16.57 -1.99
CA ASP A 22 14.55 16.67 -0.54
C ASP A 22 14.08 15.33 0.05
N LEU A 23 14.99 14.63 0.73
CA LEU A 23 14.73 13.32 1.34
C LEU A 23 13.84 13.41 2.59
N SER A 24 13.58 14.60 3.13
CA SER A 24 12.61 14.79 4.20
C SER A 24 11.16 14.73 3.69
N LYS A 25 10.97 14.87 2.37
CA LYS A 25 9.66 14.86 1.73
C LYS A 25 9.52 13.61 0.85
N GLY A 26 8.45 12.86 1.10
CA GLY A 26 8.11 11.68 0.33
C GLY A 26 6.61 11.58 0.07
N ARG A 27 6.24 10.91 -1.01
CA ARG A 27 4.87 10.59 -1.36
C ARG A 27 4.56 9.16 -0.96
N ILE A 28 3.49 8.96 -0.20
CA ILE A 28 3.00 7.63 0.16
C ILE A 28 2.28 7.03 -1.04
N THR A 29 2.73 5.85 -1.47
CA THR A 29 2.15 5.13 -2.62
C THR A 29 1.30 3.95 -2.18
N PHE A 30 1.64 3.30 -1.06
CA PHE A 30 0.93 2.12 -0.57
C PHE A 30 0.94 2.01 0.96
N ARG A 31 -0.16 1.52 1.53
CA ARG A 31 -0.29 1.17 2.96
C ARG A 31 -0.39 -0.35 3.09
N HIS A 32 0.51 -0.94 3.88
CA HIS A 32 0.49 -2.36 4.19
C HIS A 32 -0.51 -2.61 5.32
N ILE A 33 -1.51 -3.44 5.06
CA ILE A 33 -2.50 -3.85 6.07
C ILE A 33 -2.06 -5.20 6.60
N GLU A 34 -1.48 -5.21 7.80
CA GLU A 34 -1.14 -6.46 8.49
C GLU A 34 -2.43 -7.23 8.77
N GLY A 35 -2.52 -8.47 8.27
CA GLY A 35 -3.70 -9.33 8.39
C GLY A 35 -4.44 -9.61 7.07
N ARG A 36 -4.15 -8.87 5.98
CA ARG A 36 -4.58 -9.30 4.64
C ARG A 36 -3.57 -10.30 4.11
N GLY A 37 -3.83 -11.59 4.35
CA GLY A 37 -3.02 -12.68 3.79
C GLY A 37 -2.87 -12.52 2.26
N PRO A 38 -1.80 -13.06 1.66
CA PRO A 38 -1.61 -12.98 0.22
C PRO A 38 -2.87 -13.48 -0.48
N VAL A 39 -3.43 -12.66 -1.37
CA VAL A 39 -4.57 -13.07 -2.20
C VAL A 39 -4.03 -14.13 -3.15
N VAL A 40 -4.09 -15.38 -2.72
CA VAL A 40 -3.82 -16.52 -3.59
C VAL A 40 -4.92 -16.53 -4.64
N PRO A 41 -4.61 -16.41 -5.94
CA PRO A 41 -5.62 -16.51 -6.97
C PRO A 41 -6.22 -17.92 -6.89
N GLN A 42 -7.46 -18.01 -6.42
CA GLN A 42 -8.17 -19.28 -6.35
C GLN A 42 -8.39 -19.73 -7.79
N GLN A 43 -7.56 -20.68 -8.25
CA GLN A 43 -7.66 -21.23 -9.59
C GLN A 43 -9.03 -21.90 -9.71
N LYS A 44 -9.98 -21.19 -10.32
CA LYS A 44 -11.29 -21.74 -10.68
C LYS A 44 -11.03 -22.92 -11.59
N ARG A 45 -11.08 -24.13 -11.02
CA ARG A 45 -11.16 -25.37 -11.78
C ARG A 45 -12.45 -25.32 -12.58
N ARG A 46 -12.32 -24.97 -13.85
CA ARG A 46 -13.38 -25.15 -14.85
C ARG A 46 -13.43 -26.65 -15.16
N TYR A 47 -14.62 -27.22 -14.96
CA TYR A 47 -15.02 -28.50 -15.53
C TYR A 47 -15.68 -28.23 -16.89
#